data_AF-M3I9R4-F1
#
_entry.id   AF-M3I9R4-F1
#
_cell.length_a   1.000
_cell.length_b   1.000
_cell.length_c   1.000
_cell.angle_alpha   90.00
_cell.angle_beta   90.00
_cell.angle_gamma   90.00
#
_symmetry.space_group_name_H-M   'P 1'
#
loop_
_entity.id
_entity.type
_entity.pdbx_description
1 polymer ?
#
loop_
_entity_poly.entity_id
_entity_poly.type
_entity_poly.pdbx_seq_one_letter_code
_entity_poly.pdbx_strand_id
1 'polypeptide(L)'
;MGGDKDDIVLILLSGGGSALMEVPESGLNLEDLIVWNSKLISCGADIQEINSVRTLLSSIKGGGLLTKILPSKSITLILSDVIGDDLSKVASGPTIPSKIEKNSILRIFKQYNLPLDPKIETILHKKTEQSIKISNQKIKSKNFSAEYKIDPNKNSVHCIGNITQALDAVQKECINLNIPVLLLTSSLNCEAKEAGFFLGEIAKENLKNKNSPLLILCGGETTVTHDGSGKGGRNQELALAFSKRISGCQGITLFSLATDGSDGPTDAAGAIVDGTTWKKFTETKTQTWL
;
A
#
# COMPACT_ATOMS: atom_id res chain seq x y z
N MET A 1 -6.59 -25.64 -11.96
CA MET A 1 -7.22 -26.35 -10.84
C MET A 1 -8.67 -25.95 -10.85
N GLY A 2 -9.57 -26.82 -11.28
CA GLY A 2 -11.00 -26.59 -11.17
C GLY A 2 -11.47 -27.37 -9.95
N GLY A 3 -11.78 -26.66 -8.87
CA GLY A 3 -12.52 -27.27 -7.77
C GLY A 3 -13.92 -27.63 -8.26
N ASP A 4 -14.52 -28.63 -7.63
CA ASP A 4 -15.92 -28.94 -7.86
C ASP A 4 -16.81 -27.77 -7.39
N LYS A 5 -18.08 -27.74 -7.79
CA LYS A 5 -19.00 -26.63 -7.45
C LYS A 5 -19.19 -26.41 -5.94
N ASP A 6 -18.88 -27.44 -5.15
CA ASP A 6 -18.99 -27.46 -3.69
C ASP A 6 -17.69 -27.09 -2.98
N ASP A 7 -16.57 -26.97 -3.71
CA ASP A 7 -15.29 -26.61 -3.13
C ASP A 7 -15.26 -25.14 -2.68
N ILE A 8 -14.51 -24.90 -1.61
CA ILE A 8 -14.17 -23.56 -1.12
C ILE A 8 -12.68 -23.33 -1.30
N VAL A 9 -12.35 -22.32 -2.10
CA VAL A 9 -10.97 -21.86 -2.27
C VAL A 9 -10.68 -20.78 -1.22
N LEU A 10 -9.76 -21.07 -0.31
CA LEU A 10 -9.23 -20.07 0.63
C LEU A 10 -8.01 -19.40 0.01
N ILE A 11 -8.07 -18.07 -0.17
CA ILE A 11 -6.99 -17.26 -0.74
C ILE A 11 -6.42 -16.38 0.37
N LEU A 12 -5.14 -16.52 0.65
CA LEU A 12 -4.42 -15.71 1.63
C LEU A 12 -3.51 -14.74 0.88
N LEU A 13 -3.79 -13.44 0.98
CA LEU A 13 -3.05 -12.39 0.29
C LEU A 13 -2.33 -11.47 1.29
N SER A 14 -1.12 -11.06 0.91
CA SER A 14 -0.32 -10.06 1.61
C SER A 14 0.48 -9.23 0.60
N GLY A 15 1.26 -8.27 1.10
CA GLY A 15 2.22 -7.51 0.32
C GLY A 15 3.17 -8.37 -0.52
N GLY A 16 3.64 -7.83 -1.65
CA GLY A 16 4.56 -8.54 -2.56
C GLY A 16 3.91 -9.55 -3.52
N GLY A 17 2.63 -9.88 -3.34
CA GLY A 17 1.90 -10.84 -4.18
C GLY A 17 1.92 -10.51 -5.68
N SER A 18 1.99 -9.22 -6.06
CA SER A 18 2.01 -8.83 -7.48
C SER A 18 3.24 -9.33 -8.25
N ALA A 19 4.35 -9.62 -7.55
CA ALA A 19 5.57 -10.18 -8.14
C ALA A 19 5.66 -11.70 -7.95
N LEU A 20 5.25 -12.21 -6.78
CA LEU A 20 5.30 -13.64 -6.46
C LEU A 20 4.25 -14.47 -7.21
N MET A 21 3.12 -13.85 -7.57
CA MET A 21 2.01 -14.51 -8.26
C MET A 21 1.72 -13.76 -9.57
N GLU A 22 2.28 -14.26 -10.67
CA GLU A 22 2.08 -13.70 -12.00
C GLU A 22 1.81 -14.78 -13.04
N VAL A 23 0.83 -14.52 -13.91
CA VAL A 23 0.54 -15.34 -15.10
C VAL A 23 0.26 -14.37 -16.25
N PRO A 24 1.18 -14.24 -17.23
CA PRO A 24 0.98 -13.38 -18.38
C PRO A 24 -0.33 -13.67 -19.12
N GLU A 25 -0.92 -12.66 -19.74
CA GLU A 25 -2.02 -12.85 -20.67
C GLU A 25 -1.61 -13.73 -21.86
N SER A 26 -2.61 -14.41 -22.44
CA SER A 26 -2.38 -15.25 -23.62
C SER A 26 -1.78 -14.42 -24.75
N GLY A 27 -0.59 -14.80 -25.22
CA GLY A 27 0.19 -14.07 -26.23
C GLY A 27 1.37 -13.28 -25.68
N LEU A 28 1.53 -13.22 -24.35
CA LEU A 28 2.69 -12.67 -23.65
C LEU A 28 3.49 -13.76 -22.94
N ASN A 29 4.77 -13.49 -22.70
CA ASN A 29 5.62 -14.22 -21.75
C ASN A 29 6.03 -13.32 -20.57
N LEU A 30 6.79 -13.86 -19.63
CA LEU A 30 7.24 -13.11 -18.45
C LEU A 30 8.18 -11.96 -18.84
N GLU A 31 9.04 -12.17 -19.83
CA GLU A 31 9.97 -11.16 -20.34
C GLU A 31 9.23 -9.93 -20.88
N ASP A 32 8.11 -10.12 -21.58
CA ASP A 32 7.25 -9.03 -22.06
C ASP A 32 6.78 -8.16 -20.87
N LEU A 33 6.34 -8.78 -19.77
CA LEU A 33 5.89 -8.08 -18.56
C LEU A 33 7.04 -7.30 -17.89
N ILE A 34 8.22 -7.90 -17.79
CA ILE A 34 9.42 -7.26 -17.23
C ILE A 34 9.78 -6.02 -18.07
N VAL A 35 9.85 -6.16 -19.39
CA VAL A 35 10.20 -5.06 -20.31
C VAL A 35 9.21 -3.91 -20.19
N TRP A 36 7.90 -4.19 -20.17
CA TRP A 36 6.89 -3.14 -20.04
C TRP A 36 6.91 -2.46 -18.68
N ASN A 37 7.13 -3.21 -17.60
CA ASN A 37 7.28 -2.63 -16.27
C ASN A 37 8.49 -1.69 -16.21
N SER A 38 9.64 -2.11 -16.75
CA SER A 38 10.84 -1.26 -16.82
C SER A 38 10.62 0.01 -17.65
N LYS A 39 9.93 -0.09 -18.80
CA LYS A 39 9.60 1.08 -19.63
C LYS A 39 8.74 2.10 -18.87
N LEU A 40 7.67 1.64 -18.21
CA LEU A 40 6.77 2.51 -17.47
C LEU A 40 7.47 3.20 -16.29
N ILE A 41 8.34 2.47 -15.58
CA ILE A 41 9.17 3.07 -14.51
C ILE A 41 10.13 4.11 -15.12
N SER A 42 10.80 3.79 -16.22
CA SER A 42 11.80 4.68 -16.82
C SER A 42 11.23 5.99 -17.37
N CYS A 43 9.95 5.99 -17.78
CA CYS A 43 9.27 7.20 -18.24
C CYS A 43 8.59 7.99 -17.11
N GLY A 44 8.74 7.56 -15.85
CA GLY A 44 8.17 8.22 -14.69
C GLY A 44 6.65 8.08 -14.59
N ALA A 45 6.07 6.99 -15.10
CA ALA A 45 4.65 6.73 -14.95
C ALA A 45 4.27 6.60 -13.46
N ASP A 46 3.12 7.14 -13.08
CA ASP A 46 2.66 7.02 -11.70
C ASP A 46 2.25 5.57 -11.37
N ILE A 47 2.22 5.23 -10.09
CA ILE A 47 1.95 3.85 -9.65
C ILE A 47 0.56 3.35 -10.07
N GLN A 48 -0.44 4.23 -10.19
CA GLN A 48 -1.78 3.84 -10.63
C GLN A 48 -1.79 3.51 -12.12
N GLU A 49 -1.05 4.27 -12.92
CA GLU A 49 -0.86 4.02 -14.35
C GLU A 49 -0.09 2.72 -14.60
N ILE A 50 1.01 2.51 -13.87
CA ILE A 50 1.78 1.26 -13.90
C ILE A 50 0.86 0.07 -13.56
N ASN A 51 0.10 0.15 -12.47
CA ASN A 51 -0.79 -0.93 -12.04
C ASN A 51 -1.94 -1.18 -13.03
N SER A 52 -2.43 -0.13 -13.71
CA SER A 52 -3.45 -0.26 -14.76
C SER A 52 -2.92 -1.09 -15.93
N VAL A 53 -1.69 -0.81 -16.39
CA VAL A 53 -1.06 -1.58 -17.47
C VAL A 53 -0.71 -3.00 -17.00
N ARG A 54 -0.15 -3.18 -15.80
CA ARG A 54 0.13 -4.51 -15.24
C ARG A 54 -1.12 -5.39 -15.16
N THR A 55 -2.27 -4.81 -14.79
CA THR A 55 -3.56 -5.53 -14.74
C THR A 55 -4.05 -5.93 -16.13
N LEU A 56 -3.83 -5.08 -17.14
CA LEU A 56 -4.10 -5.43 -18.53
C LEU A 56 -3.27 -6.64 -18.99
N LEU A 57 -1.97 -6.66 -18.67
CA LEU A 57 -1.02 -7.67 -19.16
C LEU A 57 -1.07 -9.01 -18.41
N SER A 58 -1.80 -9.09 -17.29
CA SER A 58 -1.91 -10.29 -16.45
C SER A 58 -3.26 -10.99 -16.62
N SER A 59 -3.25 -12.32 -16.59
CA SER A 59 -4.45 -13.17 -16.63
C SER A 59 -5.05 -13.48 -15.26
N ILE A 60 -4.37 -13.09 -14.18
CA ILE A 60 -4.81 -13.37 -12.80
C ILE A 60 -5.08 -12.11 -11.99
N LYS A 61 -4.50 -10.96 -12.33
CA LYS A 61 -4.76 -9.68 -11.67
C LYS A 61 -6.16 -9.14 -12.01
N GLY A 62 -6.64 -8.18 -11.23
CA GLY A 62 -7.90 -7.48 -11.50
C GLY A 62 -9.14 -8.37 -11.56
N GLY A 63 -9.18 -9.42 -10.74
CA GLY A 63 -10.25 -10.42 -10.71
C GLY A 63 -9.99 -11.64 -11.60
N GLY A 64 -8.87 -11.70 -12.33
CA GLY A 64 -8.53 -12.82 -13.20
C GLY A 64 -8.47 -14.17 -12.47
N LEU A 65 -7.92 -14.22 -11.26
CA LEU A 65 -7.92 -15.44 -10.45
C LEU A 65 -9.34 -15.83 -10.04
N LEU A 66 -10.18 -14.87 -9.66
CA LEU A 66 -11.60 -15.13 -9.38
C LEU A 66 -12.30 -15.78 -10.58
N THR A 67 -12.06 -15.30 -11.80
CA THR A 67 -12.68 -15.91 -13.00
C THR A 67 -12.30 -17.38 -13.21
N LYS A 68 -11.14 -17.81 -12.70
CA LYS A 68 -10.67 -19.20 -12.78
C LYS A 68 -11.22 -20.07 -11.64
N ILE A 69 -11.62 -19.45 -10.52
CA ILE A 69 -12.21 -20.13 -9.36
C ILE A 69 -13.70 -20.39 -9.58
N LEU A 70 -14.40 -19.46 -10.22
CA LEU A 70 -15.83 -19.61 -10.49
C LEU A 70 -16.09 -20.87 -11.33
N PRO A 71 -17.14 -21.66 -11.01
CA PRO A 71 -18.27 -21.33 -10.12
C PRO A 71 -18.12 -21.73 -8.63
N SER A 72 -16.96 -22.22 -8.19
CA SER A 72 -16.69 -22.62 -6.80
C SER A 72 -16.68 -21.41 -5.85
N LYS A 73 -16.79 -21.66 -4.54
CA LYS A 73 -16.73 -20.60 -3.52
C LYS A 73 -15.29 -20.12 -3.32
N SER A 74 -15.13 -18.86 -2.93
CA SER A 74 -13.87 -18.25 -2.56
C SER A 74 -14.00 -17.39 -1.30
N ILE A 75 -13.00 -17.50 -0.44
CA ILE A 75 -12.81 -16.63 0.73
C ILE A 75 -11.41 -16.05 0.61
N THR A 76 -11.30 -14.74 0.44
CA THR A 76 -10.02 -14.02 0.39
C THR A 76 -9.78 -13.33 1.72
N LEU A 77 -8.67 -13.66 2.39
CA LEU A 77 -8.19 -12.96 3.57
C LEU A 77 -6.97 -12.13 3.19
N ILE A 78 -7.01 -10.83 3.49
CA ILE A 78 -6.00 -9.85 3.06
C ILE A 78 -5.31 -9.24 4.28
N LEU A 79 -3.99 -9.28 4.29
CA LEU A 79 -3.11 -8.43 5.10
C LEU A 79 -2.64 -7.27 4.22
N SER A 80 -3.20 -6.08 4.40
CA SER A 80 -2.97 -4.92 3.54
C SER A 80 -1.76 -4.10 4.00
N ASP A 81 -0.80 -3.95 3.08
CA ASP A 81 0.34 -3.02 3.16
C ASP A 81 0.08 -1.70 2.40
N VAL A 82 -1.13 -1.52 1.86
CA VAL A 82 -1.50 -0.34 1.05
C VAL A 82 -2.19 0.71 1.90
N ILE A 83 -1.71 1.96 1.83
CA ILE A 83 -2.35 3.12 2.47
C ILE A 83 -3.74 3.37 1.88
N GLY A 84 -4.71 3.69 2.73
CA GLY A 84 -6.07 4.04 2.32
C GLY A 84 -6.99 2.85 2.06
N ASP A 85 -6.55 1.64 2.45
CA ASP A 85 -7.37 0.42 2.54
C ASP A 85 -8.09 -0.01 1.25
N ASP A 86 -7.59 0.43 0.09
CA ASP A 86 -8.07 -0.06 -1.20
C ASP A 86 -7.50 -1.45 -1.49
N LEU A 87 -8.24 -2.46 -1.03
CA LEU A 87 -7.88 -3.88 -1.15
C LEU A 87 -7.66 -4.34 -2.59
N SER A 88 -8.23 -3.65 -3.59
CA SER A 88 -8.02 -3.97 -5.01
C SER A 88 -6.57 -3.78 -5.46
N LYS A 89 -5.78 -3.00 -4.71
CA LYS A 89 -4.36 -2.76 -4.99
C LYS A 89 -3.45 -3.83 -4.40
N VAL A 90 -3.87 -4.50 -3.32
CA VAL A 90 -3.07 -5.57 -2.70
C VAL A 90 -2.94 -6.74 -3.67
N ALA A 91 -1.69 -7.11 -3.98
CA ALA A 91 -1.38 -8.09 -5.01
C ALA A 91 -2.03 -7.80 -6.40
N SER A 92 -2.40 -6.55 -6.67
CA SER A 92 -3.20 -6.15 -7.84
C SER A 92 -4.56 -6.84 -7.95
N GLY A 93 -5.19 -7.13 -6.80
CA GLY A 93 -6.59 -7.53 -6.71
C GLY A 93 -6.95 -8.79 -7.49
N PRO A 94 -6.26 -9.93 -7.33
CA PRO A 94 -6.48 -11.11 -8.15
C PRO A 94 -7.89 -11.70 -8.01
N THR A 95 -8.52 -11.49 -6.85
CA THR A 95 -9.90 -11.91 -6.55
C THR A 95 -10.92 -10.78 -6.52
N ILE A 96 -10.49 -9.55 -6.86
CA ILE A 96 -11.32 -8.33 -6.83
C ILE A 96 -11.45 -7.82 -8.27
N PRO A 97 -12.63 -7.87 -8.89
CA PRO A 97 -12.83 -7.39 -10.26
C PRO A 97 -12.42 -5.92 -10.42
N SER A 98 -11.57 -5.66 -11.41
CA SER A 98 -11.16 -4.29 -11.77
C SER A 98 -11.64 -3.96 -13.18
N LYS A 99 -12.09 -2.72 -13.40
CA LYS A 99 -12.49 -2.26 -14.74
C LYS A 99 -11.25 -1.79 -15.50
N ILE A 100 -10.99 -2.40 -16.66
CA ILE A 100 -9.96 -1.95 -17.59
C ILE A 100 -10.62 -1.05 -18.63
N GLU A 101 -10.34 0.25 -18.56
CA GLU A 101 -10.86 1.22 -19.52
C GLU A 101 -9.87 1.44 -20.66
N LYS A 102 -10.29 1.11 -21.89
CA LYS A 102 -9.43 1.27 -23.09
C LYS A 102 -8.90 2.69 -23.25
N ASN A 103 -9.74 3.70 -23.04
CA ASN A 103 -9.33 5.09 -23.17
C ASN A 103 -8.26 5.48 -22.14
N SER A 104 -8.34 4.93 -20.92
CA SER A 104 -7.37 5.18 -19.86
C SER A 104 -6.00 4.57 -20.20
N ILE A 105 -5.98 3.34 -20.72
CA ILE A 105 -4.74 2.70 -21.20
C ILE A 105 -4.15 3.49 -22.38
N LEU A 106 -4.95 3.83 -23.38
CA LEU A 106 -4.46 4.60 -24.53
C LEU A 106 -3.93 5.99 -24.13
N ARG A 107 -4.54 6.61 -23.10
CA ARG A 107 -4.05 7.88 -22.54
C ARG A 107 -2.65 7.72 -21.95
N ILE A 108 -2.41 6.66 -21.18
CA ILE A 108 -1.07 6.39 -20.57
C ILE A 108 -0.02 6.28 -21.67
N PHE A 109 -0.26 5.46 -22.70
CA PHE A 109 0.69 5.28 -23.80
C PHE A 109 0.98 6.59 -24.54
N LYS A 110 -0.06 7.41 -24.78
CA LYS A 110 0.09 8.73 -25.39
C LYS A 110 0.84 9.73 -24.50
N GLN A 111 0.52 9.77 -23.21
CA GLN A 111 1.11 10.69 -22.23
C GLN A 111 2.62 10.53 -22.12
N TYR A 112 3.11 9.29 -22.19
CA TYR A 112 4.53 8.97 -22.09
C TYR A 112 5.21 8.70 -23.43
N ASN A 113 4.56 9.02 -24.56
CA ASN A 113 5.08 8.76 -25.92
C ASN A 113 5.55 7.31 -26.14
N LEU A 114 4.85 6.34 -25.53
CA LEU A 114 5.16 4.92 -25.65
C LEU A 114 4.47 4.34 -26.89
N PRO A 115 5.19 3.65 -27.79
CA PRO A 115 4.56 2.99 -28.93
C PRO A 115 3.65 1.86 -28.44
N LEU A 116 2.43 1.78 -29.00
CA LEU A 116 1.52 0.69 -28.69
C LEU A 116 1.97 -0.57 -29.45
N ASP A 117 2.48 -1.56 -28.72
CA ASP A 117 2.89 -2.84 -29.30
C ASP A 117 1.68 -3.65 -29.77
N PRO A 118 1.75 -4.31 -30.95
CA PRO A 118 0.65 -5.11 -31.49
C PRO A 118 0.09 -6.16 -30.52
N LYS A 119 0.95 -6.76 -29.67
CA LYS A 119 0.52 -7.71 -28.62
C LYS A 119 -0.38 -7.02 -27.60
N ILE A 120 0.01 -5.83 -27.14
CA ILE A 120 -0.77 -5.04 -26.17
C ILE A 120 -2.09 -4.59 -26.78
N GLU A 121 -2.06 -4.12 -28.02
CA GLU A 121 -3.28 -3.71 -28.72
C GLU A 121 -4.28 -4.88 -28.82
N THR A 122 -3.80 -6.06 -29.20
CA THR A 122 -4.62 -7.28 -29.27
C THR A 122 -5.27 -7.60 -27.92
N ILE A 123 -4.51 -7.53 -26.83
CA ILE A 123 -5.01 -7.81 -25.47
C ILE A 123 -6.00 -6.74 -25.02
N LEU A 124 -5.72 -5.47 -25.30
CA LEU A 124 -6.59 -4.36 -24.97
C LEU A 124 -7.95 -4.50 -25.65
N HIS A 125 -7.96 -4.82 -26.94
CA HIS A 125 -9.17 -5.10 -27.70
C HIS A 125 -9.93 -6.31 -27.12
N LYS A 126 -9.24 -7.43 -26.89
CA LYS A 126 -9.84 -8.64 -26.30
C LYS A 126 -10.51 -8.36 -24.95
N LYS A 127 -9.83 -7.69 -24.02
CA LYS A 127 -10.39 -7.40 -22.69
C LYS A 127 -11.50 -6.36 -22.73
N THR A 128 -11.44 -5.38 -23.64
CA THR A 128 -12.56 -4.43 -23.78
C THR A 128 -13.77 -5.04 -24.46
N GLU A 129 -13.60 -5.89 -25.47
CA GLU A 129 -14.73 -6.60 -26.09
C GLU A 129 -15.41 -7.55 -25.12
N GLN A 130 -14.65 -8.25 -24.27
CA GLN A 130 -15.20 -9.04 -23.18
C GLN A 130 -16.02 -8.15 -22.23
N SER A 131 -15.49 -6.98 -21.85
CA SER A 131 -16.21 -6.02 -21.00
C SER A 131 -17.50 -5.47 -21.65
N ILE A 132 -17.51 -5.26 -22.98
CA ILE A 132 -18.66 -4.74 -23.74
C ILE A 132 -19.72 -5.82 -24.00
N LYS A 133 -19.30 -7.07 -24.30
CA LYS A 133 -20.23 -8.21 -24.40
C LYS A 133 -20.98 -8.42 -23.08
N ILE A 134 -20.29 -8.18 -21.96
CA ILE A 134 -20.88 -8.17 -20.61
C ILE A 134 -21.84 -6.98 -20.40
N SER A 135 -21.60 -5.81 -21.03
CA SER A 135 -22.48 -4.64 -20.87
C SER A 135 -23.71 -4.64 -21.80
N ASN A 136 -23.65 -5.30 -22.96
CA ASN A 136 -24.70 -5.26 -23.99
C ASN A 136 -25.78 -6.34 -23.86
N GLN A 137 -25.63 -7.31 -22.96
CA GLN A 137 -26.70 -8.24 -22.57
C GLN A 137 -27.71 -7.54 -21.62
N LYS A 138 -28.36 -6.47 -22.08
CA LYS A 138 -29.35 -5.67 -21.32
C LYS A 138 -30.47 -6.55 -20.76
N ILE A 139 -30.37 -6.85 -19.47
CA ILE A 139 -31.48 -7.22 -18.59
C ILE A 139 -32.33 -5.96 -18.38
N LYS A 140 -33.63 -6.05 -18.68
CA LYS A 140 -34.65 -5.11 -18.22
C LYS A 140 -34.88 -5.33 -16.72
N SER A 141 -33.96 -4.90 -15.87
CA SER A 141 -34.21 -4.59 -14.47
C SER A 141 -33.05 -3.76 -13.94
N LYS A 142 -33.36 -2.73 -13.15
CA LYS A 142 -32.36 -2.05 -12.33
C LYS A 142 -31.69 -3.12 -11.46
N ASN A 143 -30.36 -3.18 -11.53
CA ASN A 143 -29.43 -4.16 -10.92
C ASN A 143 -29.02 -5.31 -11.86
N PHE A 144 -27.69 -5.42 -11.99
CA PHE A 144 -26.86 -6.49 -12.57
C PHE A 144 -26.37 -6.37 -14.02
N SER A 145 -25.05 -6.19 -14.11
CA SER A 145 -24.13 -6.46 -15.22
C SER A 145 -24.09 -7.95 -15.54
N ALA A 146 -23.91 -8.32 -16.82
CA ALA A 146 -24.03 -9.72 -17.27
C ALA A 146 -23.19 -10.70 -16.44
N GLU A 147 -23.90 -11.71 -15.96
CA GLU A 147 -23.49 -12.62 -14.90
C GLU A 147 -22.84 -13.88 -15.48
N TYR A 148 -21.52 -14.05 -15.26
CA TYR A 148 -21.23 -15.12 -14.30
C TYR A 148 -21.90 -14.62 -13.04
N LYS A 149 -22.88 -15.32 -12.49
CA LYS A 149 -23.37 -14.98 -11.16
C LYS A 149 -22.16 -15.16 -10.25
N ILE A 150 -21.35 -14.11 -10.08
CA ILE A 150 -20.62 -13.87 -8.86
C ILE A 150 -21.75 -13.68 -7.89
N ASP A 151 -22.32 -14.80 -7.45
CA ASP A 151 -23.20 -14.83 -6.32
C ASP A 151 -22.37 -14.13 -5.24
N PRO A 152 -22.78 -12.95 -4.77
CA PRO A 152 -22.02 -12.25 -3.73
C PRO A 152 -21.90 -13.11 -2.47
N ASN A 153 -22.69 -14.19 -2.35
CA ASN A 153 -22.56 -15.21 -1.30
C ASN A 153 -21.48 -16.27 -1.58
N LYS A 154 -20.85 -16.28 -2.77
CA LYS A 154 -19.82 -17.24 -3.16
C LYS A 154 -18.40 -16.67 -3.18
N ASN A 155 -18.21 -15.36 -3.25
CA ASN A 155 -16.90 -14.73 -3.11
C ASN A 155 -16.95 -13.71 -1.98
N SER A 156 -16.15 -13.92 -0.94
CA SER A 156 -15.99 -12.95 0.14
C SER A 156 -14.54 -12.48 0.22
N VAL A 157 -14.36 -11.20 0.54
CA VAL A 157 -13.04 -10.58 0.72
C VAL A 157 -13.03 -9.89 2.07
N HIS A 158 -12.05 -10.23 2.90
CA HIS A 158 -11.93 -9.73 4.26
C HIS A 158 -10.52 -9.15 4.47
N CYS A 159 -10.44 -7.90 4.91
CA CYS A 159 -9.21 -7.34 5.45
C CYS A 159 -9.04 -7.83 6.90
N ILE A 160 -8.03 -8.66 7.13
CA ILE A 160 -7.73 -9.25 8.45
C ILE A 160 -6.56 -8.56 9.16
N GLY A 161 -5.88 -7.65 8.47
CA GLY A 161 -4.84 -6.79 9.04
C GLY A 161 -4.56 -5.60 8.13
N ASN A 162 -4.50 -4.39 8.70
CA ASN A 162 -4.05 -3.18 8.04
C ASN A 162 -3.60 -2.14 9.09
N ILE A 163 -3.10 -0.99 8.63
CA ILE A 163 -2.66 0.08 9.53
C ILE A 163 -3.81 0.61 10.39
N THR A 164 -5.02 0.76 9.83
CA THR A 164 -6.19 1.25 10.57
C THR A 164 -6.53 0.34 11.76
N GLN A 165 -6.55 -0.98 11.55
CA GLN A 165 -6.79 -1.97 12.61
C GLN A 165 -5.69 -1.97 13.67
N ALA A 166 -4.43 -1.74 13.28
CA ALA A 166 -3.32 -1.60 14.23
C ALA A 166 -3.49 -0.35 15.11
N LEU A 167 -3.85 0.79 14.52
CA LEU A 167 -4.12 2.03 15.25
C LEU A 167 -5.35 1.90 16.16
N ASP A 168 -6.40 1.21 15.71
CA ASP A 168 -7.58 0.92 16.53
C ASP A 168 -7.24 0.04 17.74
N ALA A 169 -6.34 -0.92 17.58
CA ALA A 169 -5.85 -1.75 18.69
C ALA A 169 -5.09 -0.90 19.72
N VAL A 170 -4.23 0.02 19.28
CA VAL A 170 -3.53 0.97 20.17
C VAL A 170 -4.52 1.86 20.92
N GLN A 171 -5.52 2.42 20.23
CA GLN A 171 -6.55 3.24 20.86
C GLN A 171 -7.34 2.48 21.93
N LYS A 172 -7.73 1.22 21.65
CA LYS A 172 -8.42 0.37 22.62
C LYS A 172 -7.58 0.11 23.87
N GLU A 173 -6.29 -0.13 23.71
CA GLU A 173 -5.41 -0.36 24.86
C GLU A 173 -5.20 0.92 25.68
N CYS A 174 -5.11 2.07 25.03
CA CYS A 174 -5.03 3.35 25.73
C CYS A 174 -6.28 3.66 26.56
N ILE A 175 -7.48 3.21 26.14
CA ILE A 175 -8.70 3.30 26.95
C ILE A 175 -8.53 2.50 28.26
N ASN A 176 -8.00 1.28 28.19
CA ASN A 176 -7.76 0.44 29.38
C ASN A 176 -6.75 1.09 30.34
N LEU A 177 -5.76 1.79 29.79
CA LEU A 177 -4.72 2.48 30.55
C LEU A 177 -5.12 3.90 30.99
N ASN A 178 -6.32 4.37 30.63
CA ASN A 178 -6.78 5.75 30.85
C ASN A 178 -5.82 6.81 30.30
N ILE A 179 -5.23 6.53 29.12
CA ILE A 179 -4.36 7.45 28.39
C ILE A 179 -5.19 8.05 27.24
N PRO A 180 -5.46 9.37 27.22
CA PRO A 180 -6.11 10.00 26.07
C PRO A 180 -5.27 9.83 24.81
N VAL A 181 -5.94 9.58 23.68
CA VAL A 181 -5.31 9.46 22.36
C VAL A 181 -5.79 10.60 21.45
N LEU A 182 -4.85 11.28 20.84
CA LEU A 182 -5.08 12.19 19.72
C LEU A 182 -4.62 11.50 18.43
N LEU A 183 -5.54 10.84 17.72
CA LEU A 183 -5.28 10.29 16.40
C LEU A 183 -5.25 11.42 15.37
N LEU A 184 -4.09 11.66 14.74
CA LEU A 184 -3.95 12.70 13.72
C LEU A 184 -4.33 12.18 12.33
N THR A 185 -3.85 11.00 11.94
CA THR A 185 -4.13 10.40 10.63
C THR A 185 -3.72 8.93 10.59
N SER A 186 -4.40 8.12 9.77
CA SER A 186 -4.00 6.76 9.38
C SER A 186 -3.41 6.70 7.97
N SER A 187 -3.19 7.85 7.33
CA SER A 187 -2.73 7.99 5.96
C SER A 187 -1.59 9.01 5.83
N LEU A 188 -0.68 9.06 6.80
CA LEU A 188 0.53 9.87 6.72
C LEU A 188 1.34 9.44 5.49
N ASN A 189 1.52 10.34 4.52
CA ASN A 189 2.24 10.06 3.28
C ASN A 189 2.97 11.32 2.82
N CYS A 190 4.17 11.52 3.36
CA CYS A 190 5.03 12.64 3.05
C CYS A 190 6.49 12.27 3.35
N GLU A 191 7.40 13.22 3.12
CA GLU A 191 8.81 13.07 3.43
C GLU A 191 9.03 12.84 4.94
N ALA A 192 9.75 11.77 5.30
CA ALA A 192 9.93 11.33 6.67
C ALA A 192 10.51 12.41 7.59
N LYS A 193 11.51 13.15 7.09
CA LYS A 193 12.13 14.28 7.79
C LYS A 193 11.13 15.38 8.13
N GLU A 194 10.29 15.75 7.17
CA GLU A 194 9.29 16.82 7.34
C GLU A 194 8.18 16.37 8.30
N ALA A 195 7.75 15.11 8.21
CA ALA A 195 6.83 14.51 9.18
C ALA A 195 7.41 14.57 10.60
N GLY A 196 8.67 14.17 10.79
CA GLY A 196 9.34 14.18 12.09
C GLY A 196 9.44 15.58 12.68
N PHE A 197 9.80 16.57 11.85
CA PHE A 197 9.83 17.96 12.27
C PHE A 197 8.45 18.47 12.71
N PHE A 198 7.41 18.25 11.90
CA PHE A 198 6.05 18.71 12.17
C PHE A 198 5.45 18.05 13.41
N LEU A 199 5.62 16.74 13.57
CA LEU A 199 5.17 16.02 14.77
C LEU A 199 5.86 16.53 16.04
N GLY A 200 7.13 16.93 15.94
CA GLY A 200 7.87 17.54 17.05
C GLY A 200 7.27 18.87 17.50
N GLU A 201 6.73 19.68 16.58
CA GLU A 201 6.01 20.90 16.92
C GLU A 201 4.70 20.62 17.66
N ILE A 202 3.92 19.64 17.16
CA ILE A 202 2.66 19.24 17.79
C ILE A 202 2.92 18.73 19.22
N ALA A 203 3.96 17.91 19.41
CA ALA A 203 4.32 17.41 20.73
C ALA A 203 4.68 18.54 21.72
N LYS A 204 5.45 19.55 21.25
CA LYS A 204 5.81 20.72 22.07
C LYS A 204 4.61 21.60 22.41
N GLU A 205 3.65 21.73 21.49
CA GLU A 205 2.42 22.48 21.77
C GLU A 205 1.61 21.81 22.88
N ASN A 206 1.49 20.48 22.83
CA ASN A 206 0.74 19.71 23.82
C ASN A 206 1.45 19.61 25.19
N LEU A 207 2.78 19.78 25.26
CA LEU A 207 3.50 19.88 26.54
C LEU A 207 3.03 21.03 27.45
N LYS A 208 2.45 22.10 26.88
CA LYS A 208 1.98 23.26 27.66
C LYS A 208 0.84 22.87 28.61
N ASN A 209 0.07 21.84 28.26
CA ASN A 209 -1.08 21.34 29.02
C ASN A 209 -0.67 20.15 29.91
N LYS A 210 0.03 20.44 31.02
CA LYS A 210 0.77 19.48 31.88
C LYS A 210 -0.06 18.49 32.72
N ASN A 211 -1.34 18.27 32.45
CA ASN A 211 -2.21 17.62 33.44
C ASN A 211 -2.34 16.09 33.32
N SER A 212 -1.88 15.48 32.22
CA SER A 212 -1.94 14.02 32.05
C SER A 212 -1.06 13.53 30.89
N PRO A 213 -0.65 12.25 30.85
CA PRO A 213 -0.05 11.67 29.65
C PRO A 213 -1.03 11.77 28.46
N LEU A 214 -0.52 12.01 27.26
CA LEU A 214 -1.27 12.04 26.01
C LEU A 214 -0.50 11.22 24.97
N LEU A 215 -1.18 10.30 24.30
CA LEU A 215 -0.63 9.64 23.12
C LEU A 215 -1.07 10.40 21.87
N ILE A 216 -0.11 10.98 21.14
CA ILE A 216 -0.35 11.49 19.79
C ILE A 216 -0.06 10.33 18.82
N LEU A 217 -1.07 9.92 18.07
CA LEU A 217 -1.02 8.70 17.26
C LEU A 217 -1.12 9.04 15.77
N CYS A 218 -0.23 8.45 14.98
CA CYS A 218 -0.21 8.55 13.51
C CYS A 218 0.09 7.17 12.92
N GLY A 219 -0.46 6.89 11.75
CA GLY A 219 -0.03 5.78 10.90
C GLY A 219 -0.05 6.18 9.43
N GLY A 220 0.70 5.44 8.63
CA GLY A 220 0.87 5.68 7.20
C GLY A 220 2.23 5.18 6.73
N GLU A 221 2.67 5.67 5.58
CA GLU A 221 3.94 5.31 4.96
C GLU A 221 4.67 6.57 4.49
N THR A 222 5.73 6.95 5.20
CA THR A 222 6.57 8.08 4.79
C THR A 222 7.65 7.62 3.81
N THR A 223 8.14 8.56 3.01
CA THR A 223 9.21 8.31 2.05
C THR A 223 10.49 9.04 2.44
N VAL A 224 11.60 8.53 1.91
CA VAL A 224 12.92 9.19 1.99
C VAL A 224 13.39 9.45 0.57
N THR A 225 13.63 10.72 0.26
CA THR A 225 14.31 11.12 -0.96
C THR A 225 15.80 10.90 -0.80
N HIS A 226 16.30 9.80 -1.37
CA HIS A 226 17.68 9.36 -1.19
C HIS A 226 18.68 10.13 -2.08
N ASP A 227 19.72 10.70 -1.47
CA ASP A 227 20.72 11.55 -2.14
C ASP A 227 22.19 11.09 -1.95
N GLY A 228 22.45 9.95 -1.31
CA GLY A 228 23.83 9.56 -0.96
C GLY A 228 23.99 8.13 -0.44
N SER A 229 25.14 7.79 0.15
CA SER A 229 25.49 6.42 0.56
C SER A 229 25.14 6.06 2.02
N GLY A 230 24.22 6.80 2.64
CA GLY A 230 23.85 6.60 4.04
C GLY A 230 23.10 5.29 4.28
N LYS A 231 23.11 4.80 5.53
CA LYS A 231 22.32 3.65 6.00
C LYS A 231 21.26 4.14 6.99
N GLY A 232 19.99 3.83 6.73
CA GLY A 232 18.85 4.23 7.54
C GLY A 232 17.53 3.94 6.84
N GLY A 233 16.41 4.26 7.49
CA GLY A 233 15.08 4.14 6.93
C GLY A 233 14.18 5.31 7.29
N ARG A 234 12.96 5.28 6.77
CA ARG A 234 11.95 6.33 6.93
C ARG A 234 11.60 6.60 8.40
N ASN A 235 11.44 5.56 9.22
CA ASN A 235 11.13 5.72 10.65
C ASN A 235 12.32 6.27 11.44
N GLN A 236 13.53 5.84 11.10
CA GLN A 236 14.77 6.36 11.70
C GLN A 236 14.99 7.82 11.34
N GLU A 237 14.75 8.23 10.09
CA GLU A 237 14.88 9.62 9.66
C GLU A 237 13.84 10.53 10.32
N LEU A 238 12.58 10.08 10.37
CA LEU A 238 11.50 10.76 11.10
C LEU A 238 11.91 10.97 12.56
N ALA A 239 12.38 9.92 13.23
CA ALA A 239 12.80 9.99 14.63
C ALA A 239 14.00 10.93 14.83
N LEU A 240 14.98 10.92 13.93
CA LEU A 240 16.13 11.82 14.00
C LEU A 240 15.69 13.29 13.86
N ALA A 241 14.85 13.59 12.87
CA ALA A 241 14.30 14.93 12.67
C ALA A 241 13.46 15.40 13.86
N PHE A 242 12.62 14.52 14.41
CA PHE A 242 11.83 14.78 15.61
C PHE A 242 12.72 15.08 16.82
N SER A 243 13.76 14.25 17.07
CA SER A 243 14.67 14.43 18.21
C SER A 243 15.37 15.79 18.21
N LYS A 244 15.77 16.27 17.03
CA LYS A 244 16.32 17.62 16.86
C LYS A 244 15.32 18.69 17.26
N ARG A 245 14.05 18.52 16.89
CA ARG A 245 12.99 19.50 17.16
C ARG A 245 12.66 19.59 18.65
N ILE A 246 12.68 18.46 19.36
CA ILE A 246 12.35 18.36 20.79
C ILE A 246 13.56 18.45 21.73
N SER A 247 14.75 18.75 21.20
CA SER A 247 15.98 18.82 21.98
C SER A 247 15.83 19.71 23.22
N GLY A 248 16.11 19.15 24.40
CA GLY A 248 16.00 19.83 25.70
C GLY A 248 14.60 19.82 26.32
N CYS A 249 13.57 19.35 25.61
CA CYS A 249 12.22 19.21 26.16
C CYS A 249 12.11 17.92 27.02
N GLN A 250 11.65 18.04 28.25
CA GLN A 250 11.35 16.89 29.10
C GLN A 250 9.90 16.43 28.89
N GLY A 251 9.64 15.13 29.08
CA GLY A 251 8.28 14.57 29.02
C GLY A 251 7.76 14.26 27.61
N ILE A 252 8.62 14.29 26.58
CA ILE A 252 8.27 13.82 25.23
C ILE A 252 9.12 12.60 24.88
N THR A 253 8.47 11.55 24.41
CA THR A 253 9.09 10.39 23.79
C THR A 253 8.37 10.08 22.49
N LEU A 254 9.13 9.75 21.45
CA LEU A 254 8.60 9.24 20.18
C LEU A 254 9.01 7.78 20.01
N PHE A 255 8.07 6.98 19.54
CA PHE A 255 8.29 5.66 18.96
C PHE A 255 7.84 5.70 17.51
N SER A 256 8.76 5.55 16.56
CA SER A 256 8.46 5.42 15.14
C SER A 256 8.94 4.04 14.68
N LEU A 257 8.05 3.22 14.12
CA LEU A 257 8.36 1.85 13.73
C LEU A 257 7.58 1.39 12.50
N ALA A 258 8.20 0.52 11.70
CA ALA A 258 7.57 -0.28 10.68
C ALA A 258 7.01 -1.57 11.30
N THR A 259 5.76 -1.89 10.98
CA THR A 259 5.05 -3.05 11.56
C THR A 259 5.56 -4.40 11.07
N ASP A 260 6.29 -4.42 9.96
CA ASP A 260 6.97 -5.59 9.41
C ASP A 260 8.34 -5.85 10.05
N GLY A 261 8.79 -4.95 10.94
CA GLY A 261 10.06 -5.06 11.65
C GLY A 261 11.28 -4.55 10.89
N SER A 262 11.11 -3.95 9.70
CA SER A 262 12.23 -3.50 8.86
C SER A 262 12.08 -2.03 8.44
N ASP A 263 13.12 -1.23 8.69
CA ASP A 263 13.16 0.18 8.30
C ASP A 263 14.38 0.47 7.43
N GLY A 264 14.16 0.60 6.12
CA GLY A 264 15.23 0.72 5.12
C GLY A 264 16.12 -0.52 5.04
N PRO A 265 17.33 -0.44 4.48
CA PRO A 265 18.31 -1.53 4.45
C PRO A 265 19.01 -1.68 5.81
N THR A 266 18.24 -1.84 6.89
CA THR A 266 18.72 -1.98 8.26
C THR A 266 18.11 -3.19 8.96
N ASP A 267 18.67 -3.55 10.11
CA ASP A 267 18.15 -4.56 11.04
C ASP A 267 17.22 -3.96 12.11
N ALA A 268 16.91 -2.66 11.99
CA ALA A 268 16.02 -1.96 12.89
C ALA A 268 14.62 -1.82 12.27
N ALA A 269 13.59 -1.89 13.11
CA ALA A 269 12.21 -1.56 12.72
C ALA A 269 11.94 -0.05 12.69
N GLY A 270 12.85 0.76 13.23
CA GLY A 270 12.67 2.19 13.40
C GLY A 270 13.51 2.71 14.57
N ALA A 271 12.98 3.67 15.34
CA ALA A 271 13.72 4.28 16.44
C ALA A 271 12.82 4.81 17.57
N ILE A 272 13.40 4.84 18.76
CA ILE A 272 12.88 5.52 19.95
C ILE A 272 13.77 6.72 20.29
N VAL A 273 13.17 7.89 20.50
CA VAL A 273 13.91 9.12 20.83
C VAL A 273 13.18 9.93 21.90
N ASP A 274 13.95 10.70 22.66
CA ASP A 274 13.46 11.67 23.64
C ASP A 274 14.21 13.00 23.52
N GLY A 275 13.88 13.96 24.39
CA GLY A 275 14.50 15.30 24.37
C GLY A 275 15.99 15.32 24.72
N THR A 276 16.57 14.20 25.17
CA THR A 276 18.02 14.05 25.44
C THR A 276 18.78 13.49 24.25
N THR A 277 18.12 12.79 23.32
CA THR A 277 18.75 12.07 22.21
C THR A 277 19.62 12.97 21.33
N TRP A 278 19.12 14.14 20.93
CA TRP A 278 19.87 15.04 20.03
C TRP A 278 21.15 15.56 20.65
N LYS A 279 21.13 15.89 21.95
CA LYS A 279 22.30 16.38 22.68
C LYS A 279 23.40 15.32 22.74
N LYS A 280 23.05 14.07 23.05
CA LYS A 280 23.99 12.92 23.05
C LYS A 280 24.68 12.77 21.69
N PHE A 281 23.93 12.91 20.59
CA PHE A 281 24.48 12.85 19.24
C PHE A 281 25.52 13.95 18.98
N THR A 282 25.23 15.20 19.37
CA THR A 282 26.15 16.33 19.18
C THR A 282 27.40 16.26 20.05
N GLU A 283 27.28 15.73 21.27
CA GLU A 283 28.41 15.53 22.21
C GLU A 283 29.35 14.40 21.76
N THR A 284 28.79 13.33 21.19
CA THR A 284 29.59 12.21 20.68
C THR A 284 30.42 12.63 19.46
N LYS A 285 29.87 13.48 18.58
CA LYS A 285 30.60 14.04 17.44
C LYS A 285 31.74 14.98 17.85
N THR A 286 31.68 15.60 19.02
CA THR A 286 32.76 16.46 19.50
C THR A 286 33.91 15.66 20.11
N GLN A 287 33.67 14.43 20.59
CA GLN A 287 34.72 13.55 21.13
C GLN A 287 35.52 12.79 20.07
N THR A 288 35.04 12.71 18.82
CA THR A 288 35.76 11.99 17.74
C THR A 288 36.80 12.84 17.00
N TRP A 289 37.00 14.09 17.41
CA TRP A 289 37.92 15.06 16.78
C TRP A 289 38.85 15.79 17.77
N LEU A 290 39.01 15.26 18.99
CA LEU A 290 40.01 15.68 19.98
C LEU A 290 40.86 14.48 20.37
#